data_AF-A0A0M0K9R7-F1
#
_entry.id   AF-A0A0M0K9R7-F1
#
_cell.length_a   1.000
_cell.length_b   1.000
_cell.length_c   1.000
_cell.angle_alpha   90.00
_cell.angle_beta   90.00
_cell.angle_gamma   90.00
#
_symmetry.space_group_name_H-M   'P 1'
#
loop_
_entity.id
_entity.type
_entity.pdbx_description
1 polymer ?
#
loop_
_entity_poly.entity_id
_entity_poly.type
_entity_poly.pdbx_seq_one_letter_code
_entity_poly.pdbx_strand_id
1 'polypeptide(L)'
;MPPVVDSVMDTEIAAVARAELAAASAARRAEEEATRKAEVKQYWARLKAKTTVVDDLMDTEAAAIARGRLAAESRARKAAEAAEIRRENEEMKERIKNVKCMTDTDITDEVAGAAREERAAANMARRAAKIEKIKAENEALRQRISNTKAKTDDDVMDDVLAGGGNIAQLRDSSAAASKDRKAKAAKVLNSENTAMGERIANTHSKTDDGNGIQF
;
A
#
# COMPACT_ATOMS: atom_id res chain seq x y z
N MET A 1 -104.17 -28.36 20.54
CA MET A 1 -103.70 -27.37 21.53
C MET A 1 -102.76 -28.09 22.49
N PRO A 2 -101.45 -27.86 22.43
CA PRO A 2 -100.53 -28.41 23.44
C PRO A 2 -100.80 -27.74 24.80
N PRO A 3 -100.89 -28.51 25.90
CA PRO A 3 -101.09 -27.92 27.22
C PRO A 3 -99.81 -27.19 27.65
N VAL A 4 -99.96 -25.89 27.89
CA VAL A 4 -98.98 -25.02 28.55
C VAL A 4 -99.20 -25.19 30.05
N VAL A 5 -98.32 -25.91 30.75
CA VAL A 5 -98.31 -25.94 32.21
C VAL A 5 -96.85 -25.92 32.71
N ASP A 6 -96.47 -24.73 33.18
CA ASP A 6 -95.57 -24.39 34.28
C ASP A 6 -94.07 -24.75 34.25
N SER A 7 -93.36 -24.21 33.25
CA SER A 7 -91.89 -24.08 33.30
C SER A 7 -91.37 -23.11 34.37
N VAL A 8 -92.24 -22.32 35.02
CA VAL A 8 -91.86 -21.30 36.01
C VAL A 8 -91.57 -21.93 37.37
N MET A 9 -92.37 -22.93 37.80
CA MET A 9 -92.14 -23.64 39.06
C MET A 9 -90.85 -24.46 39.06
N ASP A 10 -90.51 -25.09 37.92
CA ASP A 10 -89.24 -25.82 37.76
C ASP A 10 -88.02 -24.89 37.79
N THR A 11 -88.16 -23.65 37.31
CA THR A 11 -87.07 -22.66 37.36
C THR A 11 -86.81 -22.12 38.77
N GLU A 12 -87.84 -22.00 39.60
CA GLU A 12 -87.73 -21.57 41.00
C GLU A 12 -87.13 -22.67 41.88
N ILE A 13 -87.57 -23.92 41.70
CA ILE A 13 -86.98 -25.09 42.38
C ILE A 13 -85.49 -25.24 42.00
N ALA A 14 -85.15 -25.07 40.73
CA ALA A 14 -83.76 -25.08 40.28
C ALA A 14 -82.95 -23.87 40.81
N ALA A 15 -83.57 -22.72 41.04
CA ALA A 15 -82.92 -21.56 41.64
C ALA A 15 -82.62 -21.77 43.13
N VAL A 16 -83.56 -22.37 43.88
CA VAL A 16 -83.36 -22.74 45.29
C VAL A 16 -82.24 -23.78 45.41
N ALA A 17 -82.24 -24.82 44.58
CA ALA A 17 -81.18 -25.84 44.58
C ALA A 17 -79.79 -25.26 44.26
N ARG A 18 -79.70 -24.27 43.35
CA ARG A 18 -78.45 -23.56 43.06
C ARG A 18 -78.00 -22.68 44.24
N ALA A 19 -78.94 -22.02 44.91
CA ALA A 19 -78.65 -21.20 46.09
C ALA A 19 -78.15 -22.06 47.26
N GLU A 20 -78.76 -23.22 47.48
CA GLU A 20 -78.32 -24.19 48.49
C GLU A 20 -76.95 -24.77 48.18
N LEU A 21 -76.67 -25.11 46.91
CA LEU A 21 -75.35 -25.58 46.50
C LEU A 21 -74.28 -24.48 46.64
N ALA A 22 -74.64 -23.22 46.34
CA ALA A 22 -73.76 -22.07 46.54
C ALA A 22 -73.48 -21.82 48.03
N ALA A 23 -74.49 -21.95 48.89
CA ALA A 23 -74.35 -21.85 50.34
C ALA A 23 -73.49 -22.99 50.90
N ALA A 24 -73.69 -24.23 50.45
CA ALA A 24 -72.87 -25.38 50.82
C ALA A 24 -71.41 -25.23 50.34
N SER A 25 -71.19 -24.65 49.15
CA SER A 25 -69.85 -24.32 48.65
C SER A 25 -69.18 -23.20 49.46
N ALA A 26 -69.95 -22.18 49.86
CA ALA A 26 -69.45 -21.10 50.71
C ALA A 26 -69.09 -21.61 52.12
N ALA A 27 -69.90 -22.49 52.69
CA ALA A 27 -69.61 -23.14 53.97
C ALA A 27 -68.30 -23.97 53.89
N ARG A 28 -68.13 -24.77 52.83
CA ARG A 28 -66.90 -25.55 52.62
C ARG A 28 -65.66 -24.67 52.50
N ARG A 29 -65.74 -23.57 51.74
CA ARG A 29 -64.65 -22.59 51.63
C ARG A 29 -64.34 -21.91 52.97
N ALA A 30 -65.36 -21.57 53.76
CA ALA A 30 -65.18 -20.99 55.08
C ALA A 30 -64.49 -21.97 56.06
N GLU A 31 -64.84 -23.25 56.00
CA GLU A 31 -64.17 -24.31 56.77
C GLU A 31 -62.71 -24.49 56.35
N GLU A 32 -62.41 -24.54 55.05
CA GLU A 32 -61.04 -24.63 54.51
C GLU A 32 -60.19 -23.39 54.87
N GLU A 33 -60.78 -22.21 54.87
CA GLU A 33 -60.09 -21.00 55.32
C GLU A 33 -59.81 -21.02 56.82
N ALA A 34 -60.72 -21.56 57.62
CA ALA A 34 -60.54 -21.70 59.06
C ALA A 34 -59.44 -22.71 59.40
N THR A 35 -59.38 -23.85 58.71
CA THR A 35 -58.30 -24.84 58.88
C THR A 35 -56.96 -24.26 58.46
N ARG A 36 -56.88 -23.58 57.31
CA ARG A 36 -55.66 -22.92 56.85
C ARG A 36 -55.17 -21.84 57.82
N LYS A 37 -56.07 -21.03 58.39
CA LYS A 37 -55.72 -20.04 59.42
C LYS A 37 -55.20 -20.72 60.70
N ALA A 38 -55.79 -21.83 61.11
CA ALA A 38 -55.33 -22.61 62.26
C ALA A 38 -53.94 -23.21 62.01
N GLU A 39 -53.69 -23.78 60.83
CA GLU A 39 -52.39 -24.33 60.42
C GLU A 39 -51.30 -23.26 60.37
N VAL A 40 -51.58 -22.09 59.79
CA VAL A 40 -50.65 -20.96 59.77
C VAL A 40 -50.33 -20.51 61.19
N LYS A 41 -51.33 -20.41 62.06
CA LYS A 41 -51.12 -20.06 63.48
C LYS A 41 -50.25 -21.10 64.20
N GLN A 42 -50.46 -22.39 63.95
CA GLN A 42 -49.61 -23.45 64.48
C GLN A 42 -48.19 -23.41 63.92
N TYR A 43 -48.02 -23.14 62.63
CA TYR A 43 -46.71 -22.99 61.99
C TYR A 43 -45.90 -21.85 62.62
N TRP A 44 -46.53 -20.68 62.81
CA TRP A 44 -45.88 -19.55 63.46
C TRP A 44 -45.59 -19.81 64.94
N ALA A 45 -46.46 -20.54 65.65
CA ALA A 45 -46.19 -20.97 67.02
C ALA A 45 -44.98 -21.92 67.09
N ARG A 46 -44.85 -22.88 66.16
CA ARG A 46 -43.69 -23.78 66.05
C ARG A 46 -42.41 -23.02 65.70
N LEU A 47 -42.49 -22.05 64.79
CA LEU A 47 -41.34 -21.23 64.41
C LEU A 47 -40.86 -20.37 65.59
N LYS A 48 -41.77 -19.80 66.37
CA LYS A 48 -41.45 -18.99 67.54
C LYS A 48 -40.94 -19.83 68.72
N ALA A 49 -41.43 -21.06 68.85
CA ALA A 49 -40.94 -22.03 69.84
C ALA A 49 -39.58 -22.63 69.48
N LYS A 50 -39.21 -22.63 68.17
CA LYS A 50 -37.83 -22.83 67.74
C LYS A 50 -37.03 -21.58 68.12
N THR A 51 -36.51 -21.57 69.34
CA THR A 51 -35.36 -20.75 69.66
C THR A 51 -34.26 -21.10 68.66
N THR A 52 -33.81 -20.12 67.88
CA THR A 52 -32.58 -20.27 67.13
C THR A 52 -31.48 -20.51 68.16
N VAL A 53 -31.00 -21.75 68.25
CA VAL A 53 -29.71 -22.02 68.86
C VAL A 53 -28.71 -21.26 67.99
N VAL A 54 -28.36 -20.05 68.40
CA VAL A 54 -27.18 -19.39 67.87
C VAL A 54 -26.03 -20.19 68.47
N ASP A 55 -25.44 -21.02 67.62
CA ASP A 55 -24.37 -21.91 67.99
C ASP A 55 -23.07 -21.10 68.13
N ASP A 56 -22.93 -20.42 69.28
CA ASP A 56 -21.70 -19.68 69.65
C ASP A 56 -20.53 -20.64 69.98
N LEU A 57 -20.65 -21.94 69.69
CA LEU A 57 -19.59 -22.96 69.80
C LEU A 57 -18.64 -23.02 68.59
N MET A 58 -18.85 -22.20 67.56
CA MET A 58 -17.89 -22.07 66.43
C MET A 58 -16.64 -21.24 66.76
N ASP A 59 -16.62 -20.59 67.93
CA ASP A 59 -15.51 -19.77 68.47
C ASP A 59 -14.74 -20.44 69.60
N THR A 60 -14.72 -21.78 69.65
CA THR A 60 -13.80 -22.49 70.54
C THR A 60 -12.38 -22.47 69.95
N GLU A 61 -11.37 -22.25 70.81
CA GLU A 61 -9.95 -22.25 70.41
C GLU A 61 -9.56 -23.53 69.64
N ALA A 62 -10.19 -24.67 69.96
CA ALA A 62 -10.02 -25.93 69.26
C ALA A 62 -10.44 -25.87 67.77
N ALA A 63 -11.57 -25.22 67.46
CA ALA A 63 -12.03 -25.04 66.08
C ALA A 63 -11.12 -24.08 65.31
N ALA A 64 -10.63 -23.02 65.96
CA ALA A 64 -9.64 -22.10 65.37
C ALA A 64 -8.30 -22.81 65.06
N ILE A 65 -7.80 -23.64 65.97
CA ILE A 65 -6.59 -24.45 65.77
C ILE A 65 -6.78 -25.46 64.62
N ALA A 66 -7.93 -26.13 64.54
CA ALA A 66 -8.21 -27.07 63.47
C ALA A 66 -8.26 -26.38 62.09
N ARG A 67 -8.89 -25.20 61.99
CA ARG A 67 -8.89 -24.37 60.77
C ARG A 67 -7.47 -23.91 60.41
N GLY A 68 -6.68 -23.49 61.39
CA GLY A 68 -5.28 -23.11 61.19
C GLY A 68 -4.41 -24.25 60.65
N ARG A 69 -4.59 -25.47 61.18
CA ARG A 69 -3.90 -26.67 60.69
C ARG A 69 -4.30 -27.02 59.26
N LEU A 70 -5.60 -27.04 58.96
CA LEU A 70 -6.09 -27.30 57.60
C LEU A 70 -5.60 -26.24 56.59
N ALA A 71 -5.53 -24.98 57.00
CA ALA A 71 -4.99 -23.91 56.17
C ALA A 71 -3.48 -24.08 55.93
N ALA A 72 -2.72 -24.49 56.95
CA ALA A 72 -1.29 -24.79 56.83
C ALA A 72 -1.04 -26.00 55.92
N GLU A 73 -1.80 -27.09 56.09
CA GLU A 73 -1.74 -28.28 55.24
C GLU A 73 -2.13 -27.97 53.78
N SER A 74 -3.14 -27.12 53.57
CA SER A 74 -3.53 -26.67 52.23
C SER A 74 -2.43 -25.83 51.57
N ARG A 75 -1.80 -24.92 52.33
CA ARG A 75 -0.65 -24.13 51.85
C ARG A 75 0.55 -25.02 51.55
N ALA A 76 0.84 -26.00 52.40
CA ALA A 76 1.92 -26.96 52.20
C ALA A 76 1.70 -27.80 50.94
N ARG A 77 0.47 -28.29 50.72
CA ARG A 77 0.10 -29.03 49.51
C ARG A 77 0.26 -28.19 48.24
N LYS A 78 -0.25 -26.97 48.24
CA LYS A 78 -0.10 -26.04 47.11
C LYS A 78 1.37 -25.67 46.86
N ALA A 79 2.17 -25.53 47.92
CA ALA A 79 3.59 -25.26 47.79
C ALA A 79 4.37 -26.47 47.22
N ALA A 80 4.02 -27.69 47.62
CA ALA A 80 4.58 -28.92 47.07
C ALA A 80 4.20 -29.10 45.58
N GLU A 81 2.93 -28.94 45.24
CA GLU A 81 2.44 -29.01 43.85
C GLU A 81 3.11 -27.93 42.97
N ALA A 82 3.25 -26.70 43.47
CA ALA A 82 3.96 -25.64 42.77
C ALA A 82 5.48 -25.88 42.63
N ALA A 83 6.08 -26.71 43.49
CA ALA A 83 7.47 -27.13 43.37
C ALA A 83 7.62 -28.25 42.32
N GLU A 84 6.68 -29.20 42.29
CA GLU A 84 6.64 -30.27 41.28
C GLU A 84 6.44 -29.70 39.87
N ILE A 85 5.47 -28.81 39.67
CA ILE A 85 5.24 -28.14 38.39
C ILE A 85 6.48 -27.37 37.94
N ARG A 86 7.20 -26.71 38.87
CA ARG A 86 8.45 -26.02 38.53
C ARG A 86 9.52 -26.99 38.06
N ARG A 87 9.72 -28.11 38.74
CA ARG A 87 10.66 -29.16 38.33
C ARG A 87 10.30 -29.72 36.94
N GLU A 88 9.03 -30.04 36.71
CA GLU A 88 8.56 -30.57 35.42
C GLU A 88 8.76 -29.57 34.28
N ASN A 89 8.50 -28.28 34.53
CA ASN A 89 8.74 -27.21 33.55
C ASN A 89 10.23 -27.05 33.24
N GLU A 90 11.10 -27.15 34.24
CA GLU A 90 12.55 -27.12 34.04
C GLU A 90 13.03 -28.32 33.22
N GLU A 91 12.56 -29.53 33.54
CA GLU A 91 12.85 -30.75 32.77
C GLU A 91 12.35 -30.64 31.33
N MET A 92 11.13 -30.15 31.10
CA MET A 92 10.59 -29.94 29.75
C MET A 92 11.41 -28.91 28.98
N LYS A 93 11.83 -27.83 29.62
CA LYS A 93 12.67 -26.81 29.01
C LYS A 93 14.04 -27.35 28.63
N GLU A 94 14.64 -28.20 29.46
CA GLU A 94 15.89 -28.89 29.14
C GLU A 94 15.73 -29.87 27.99
N ARG A 95 14.65 -30.66 27.97
CA ARG A 95 14.33 -31.55 26.84
C ARG A 95 14.19 -30.76 25.55
N ILE A 96 13.40 -29.67 25.55
CA ILE A 96 13.22 -28.82 24.36
C ILE A 96 14.56 -28.20 23.93
N LYS A 97 15.39 -27.74 24.87
CA LYS A 97 16.70 -27.17 24.57
C LYS A 97 17.65 -28.20 23.94
N ASN A 98 17.57 -29.45 24.38
CA ASN A 98 18.40 -30.55 23.87
C ASN A 98 17.84 -31.19 22.59
N VAL A 99 16.57 -30.95 22.26
CA VAL A 99 16.01 -31.29 20.96
C VAL A 99 16.55 -30.31 19.93
N LYS A 100 17.53 -30.78 19.15
CA LYS A 100 17.98 -30.09 17.95
C LYS A 100 16.81 -30.03 16.97
N CYS A 101 16.43 -28.83 16.52
CA CYS A 101 15.48 -28.68 15.43
C CYS A 101 16.02 -29.42 14.19
N MET A 102 15.47 -30.59 13.87
CA MET A 102 15.67 -31.25 12.58
C MET A 102 14.74 -30.61 11.54
N THR A 103 14.89 -29.29 11.34
CA THR A 103 14.47 -28.70 10.07
C THR A 103 15.59 -29.00 9.10
N ASP A 104 15.33 -29.93 8.19
CA ASP A 104 16.16 -30.16 7.03
C ASP A 104 16.19 -28.86 6.22
N THR A 105 17.35 -28.22 6.17
CA THR A 105 17.59 -26.96 5.46
C THR A 105 18.35 -27.21 4.16
N ASP A 106 18.35 -28.44 3.66
CA ASP A 106 18.86 -28.71 2.33
C ASP A 106 17.78 -28.46 1.27
N ILE A 107 17.87 -27.30 0.61
CA ILE A 107 16.96 -26.88 -0.46
C ILE A 107 17.29 -27.64 -1.77
N THR A 108 18.42 -28.36 -1.84
CA THR A 108 18.80 -29.11 -3.04
C THR A 108 17.99 -30.39 -3.22
N ASP A 109 17.39 -30.88 -2.13
CA ASP A 109 16.52 -32.06 -2.04
C ASP A 109 15.09 -31.74 -2.54
N GLU A 110 14.70 -30.47 -2.48
CA GLU A 110 13.41 -30.01 -2.96
C GLU A 110 13.41 -29.86 -4.48
N VAL A 111 12.32 -30.29 -5.12
CA VAL A 111 11.99 -30.02 -6.54
C VAL A 111 12.21 -28.55 -6.93
N ALA A 112 12.11 -27.63 -5.96
CA ALA A 112 12.39 -26.21 -6.12
C ALA A 112 13.88 -25.88 -6.41
N GLY A 113 14.84 -26.64 -5.88
CA GLY A 113 16.27 -26.50 -6.15
C GLY A 113 16.61 -26.86 -7.60
N ALA A 114 16.19 -28.05 -8.04
CA ALA A 114 16.37 -28.51 -9.42
C ALA A 114 15.75 -27.57 -10.46
N ALA A 115 14.53 -27.06 -10.19
CA ALA A 115 13.87 -26.10 -11.08
C ALA A 115 14.61 -24.75 -11.18
N ARG A 116 15.33 -24.32 -10.13
CA ARG A 116 16.15 -23.10 -10.16
C ARG A 116 17.41 -23.30 -11.00
N GLU A 117 18.07 -24.45 -10.87
CA GLU A 117 19.26 -24.79 -11.67
C GLU A 117 18.91 -24.90 -13.16
N GLU A 118 17.81 -25.57 -13.50
CA GLU A 118 17.33 -25.68 -14.87
C GLU A 118 16.99 -24.29 -15.45
N ARG A 119 16.33 -23.44 -14.66
CA ARG A 119 16.02 -22.06 -15.08
C ARG A 119 17.27 -21.21 -15.24
N ALA A 120 18.29 -21.40 -14.39
CA ALA A 120 19.56 -20.70 -14.50
C ALA A 120 20.32 -21.14 -15.77
N ALA A 121 20.38 -22.44 -16.04
CA ALA A 121 20.99 -22.99 -17.25
C ALA A 121 20.27 -22.50 -18.51
N ALA A 122 18.94 -22.53 -18.54
CA ALA A 122 18.14 -22.02 -19.65
C ALA A 122 18.35 -20.51 -19.87
N ASN A 123 18.51 -19.72 -18.81
CA ASN A 123 18.79 -18.29 -18.92
C ASN A 123 20.20 -18.03 -19.47
N MET A 124 21.20 -18.77 -19.01
CA MET A 124 22.56 -18.70 -19.53
C MET A 124 22.62 -19.07 -21.02
N ALA A 125 21.94 -20.14 -21.43
CA ALA A 125 21.84 -20.53 -22.84
C ALA A 125 21.18 -19.42 -23.69
N ARG A 126 20.09 -18.81 -23.21
CA ARG A 126 19.43 -17.67 -23.89
C ARG A 126 20.35 -16.45 -24.00
N ARG A 127 21.13 -16.15 -22.97
CA ARG A 127 22.09 -15.05 -22.98
C ARG A 127 23.22 -15.31 -23.99
N ALA A 128 23.79 -16.51 -23.98
CA ALA A 128 24.82 -16.92 -24.95
C ALA A 128 24.30 -16.82 -26.39
N ALA A 129 23.10 -17.34 -26.67
CA ALA A 129 22.49 -17.24 -27.99
C ALA A 129 22.26 -15.79 -28.45
N LYS A 130 21.84 -14.90 -27.53
CA LYS A 130 21.69 -13.46 -27.83
C LYS A 130 23.03 -12.79 -28.14
N ILE A 131 24.08 -13.12 -27.38
CA ILE A 131 25.42 -12.57 -27.62
C ILE A 131 25.93 -12.97 -29.00
N GLU A 132 25.79 -14.25 -29.38
CA GLU A 132 26.19 -14.72 -30.71
C GLU A 132 25.38 -14.05 -31.83
N LYS A 133 24.08 -13.88 -31.65
CA LYS A 133 23.24 -13.14 -32.62
C LYS A 133 23.72 -11.70 -32.81
N ILE A 134 24.00 -10.99 -31.70
CA ILE A 134 24.49 -9.60 -31.75
C ILE A 134 25.87 -9.53 -32.42
N LYS A 135 26.76 -10.49 -32.16
CA LYS A 135 28.06 -10.57 -32.84
C LYS A 135 27.89 -10.72 -34.35
N ALA A 136 27.04 -11.65 -34.79
CA ALA A 136 26.76 -11.88 -36.21
C ALA A 136 26.15 -10.64 -36.88
N GLU A 137 25.19 -9.96 -36.21
CA GLU A 137 24.60 -8.71 -36.71
C GLU A 137 25.63 -7.58 -36.82
N ASN A 138 26.50 -7.43 -35.82
CA ASN A 138 27.56 -6.43 -35.83
C ASN A 138 28.59 -6.69 -36.94
N GLU A 139 28.95 -7.95 -37.16
CA GLU A 139 29.86 -8.33 -38.25
C GLU A 139 29.23 -8.06 -39.61
N ALA A 140 27.95 -8.41 -39.81
CA ALA A 140 27.21 -8.10 -41.03
C ALA A 140 27.11 -6.58 -41.27
N LEU A 141 26.87 -5.79 -40.22
CA LEU A 141 26.87 -4.32 -40.31
C LEU A 141 28.24 -3.77 -40.69
N ARG A 142 29.32 -4.29 -40.11
CA ARG A 142 30.69 -3.89 -40.46
C ARG A 142 31.02 -4.22 -41.90
N GLN A 143 30.65 -5.40 -42.38
CA GLN A 143 30.82 -5.78 -43.79
C GLN A 143 30.01 -4.87 -44.71
N ARG A 144 28.75 -4.56 -44.36
CA ARG A 144 27.93 -3.60 -45.11
C ARG A 144 28.59 -2.23 -45.18
N ILE A 145 29.06 -1.70 -44.05
CA ILE A 145 29.74 -0.40 -43.98
C ILE A 145 31.03 -0.42 -44.81
N SER A 146 31.82 -1.49 -44.72
CA SER A 146 33.05 -1.65 -45.51
C SER A 146 32.78 -1.74 -47.00
N ASN A 147 31.71 -2.41 -47.41
CA ASN A 147 31.34 -2.58 -48.82
C ASN A 147 30.63 -1.33 -49.38
N THR A 148 30.00 -0.52 -48.52
CA THR A 148 29.47 0.78 -48.91
C THR A 148 30.60 1.79 -49.00
N LYS A 149 31.07 2.05 -50.22
CA LYS A 149 31.90 3.23 -50.49
C LYS A 149 31.06 4.48 -50.19
N ALA A 150 31.58 5.39 -49.37
CA ALA A 150 30.97 6.69 -49.18
C ALA A 150 30.87 7.36 -50.57
N LYS A 151 29.67 7.72 -50.98
CA LYS A 151 29.44 8.56 -52.16
C LYS A 151 29.64 10.00 -51.73
N THR A 152 30.88 10.33 -51.35
CA THR A 152 31.30 11.71 -51.20
C THR A 152 31.52 12.25 -52.60
N ASP A 153 30.71 13.24 -52.96
CA ASP A 153 30.96 14.06 -54.12
C ASP A 153 32.15 14.96 -53.78
N ASP A 154 33.20 14.90 -54.59
CA ASP A 154 34.43 15.68 -54.38
C ASP A 154 34.37 17.04 -55.11
N ASP A 155 33.33 17.28 -55.94
CA ASP A 155 33.21 18.50 -56.73
C ASP A 155 32.17 19.47 -56.16
N VAL A 156 32.61 20.32 -55.23
CA VAL A 156 31.79 21.39 -54.66
C VAL A 156 31.36 22.43 -55.73
N MET A 157 31.86 22.38 -56.96
CA MET A 157 31.49 23.35 -57.99
C MET A 157 30.14 23.06 -58.67
N ASP A 158 29.64 21.82 -58.61
CA ASP A 158 28.34 21.43 -59.18
C ASP A 158 27.18 21.47 -58.15
N ASP A 159 27.51 21.65 -56.87
CA ASP A 159 26.56 21.84 -55.78
C ASP A 159 25.56 22.96 -56.11
N VAL A 160 24.28 22.56 -56.16
CA VAL A 160 23.15 23.46 -56.43
C VAL A 160 22.87 24.29 -55.19
N LEU A 161 23.09 25.60 -55.29
CA LEU A 161 22.74 26.56 -54.25
C LEU A 161 21.21 26.65 -54.11
N ALA A 162 20.73 27.09 -52.94
CA ALA A 162 19.31 27.18 -52.57
C ALA A 162 18.43 28.14 -53.41
N GLY A 163 18.85 28.50 -54.62
CA GLY A 163 18.14 29.33 -55.60
C GLY A 163 18.32 28.89 -57.06
N GLY A 164 18.82 27.67 -57.32
CA GLY A 164 18.82 27.08 -58.67
C GLY A 164 20.03 27.40 -59.56
N GLY A 165 21.18 27.79 -58.98
CA GLY A 165 22.45 27.96 -59.68
C GLY A 165 23.59 27.22 -58.96
N ASN A 166 24.70 26.98 -59.64
CA ASN A 166 25.86 26.31 -59.03
C ASN A 166 26.93 27.31 -58.57
N ILE A 167 27.88 26.84 -57.75
CA ILE A 167 28.93 27.69 -57.17
C ILE A 167 29.85 28.29 -58.24
N ALA A 168 30.10 27.58 -59.34
CA ALA A 168 30.89 28.09 -60.46
C ALA A 168 30.26 29.36 -61.07
N GLN A 169 28.96 29.32 -61.38
CA GLN A 169 28.22 30.47 -61.92
C GLN A 169 28.28 31.68 -60.98
N LEU A 170 28.19 31.47 -59.66
CA LEU A 170 28.27 32.56 -58.67
C LEU A 170 29.66 33.22 -58.66
N ARG A 171 30.73 32.43 -58.77
CA ARG A 171 32.11 32.95 -58.81
C ARG A 171 32.36 33.75 -60.08
N ASP A 172 31.92 33.24 -61.22
CA ASP A 172 32.06 33.94 -62.50
C ASP A 172 31.31 35.29 -62.50
N SER A 173 30.06 35.27 -62.01
CA SER A 173 29.26 36.49 -61.86
C SER A 173 29.92 37.50 -60.92
N SER A 174 30.47 37.02 -59.80
CA SER A 174 31.15 37.87 -58.82
C SER A 174 32.47 38.45 -59.37
N ALA A 175 33.21 37.66 -60.15
CA ALA A 175 34.43 38.10 -60.81
C ALA A 175 34.14 39.16 -61.89
N ALA A 176 33.10 38.97 -62.69
CA ALA A 176 32.64 39.96 -63.66
C ALA A 176 32.24 41.27 -62.97
N ALA A 177 31.40 41.20 -61.93
CA ALA A 177 31.01 42.38 -61.14
C ALA A 177 32.23 43.09 -60.50
N SER A 178 33.23 42.33 -60.06
CA SER A 178 34.49 42.90 -59.52
C SER A 178 35.30 43.63 -60.60
N LYS A 179 35.43 43.05 -61.79
CA LYS A 179 36.09 43.71 -62.93
C LYS A 179 35.38 45.01 -63.31
N ASP A 180 34.06 45.00 -63.35
CA ASP A 180 33.26 46.20 -63.66
C ASP A 180 33.43 47.28 -62.60
N ARG A 181 33.43 46.92 -61.30
CA ARG A 181 33.71 47.87 -60.21
C ARG A 181 35.09 48.49 -60.35
N LYS A 182 36.12 47.68 -60.63
CA LYS A 182 37.50 48.16 -60.84
C LYS A 182 37.61 49.08 -62.06
N ALA A 183 36.95 48.72 -63.17
CA ALA A 183 36.92 49.55 -64.38
C ALA A 183 36.22 50.90 -64.15
N LYS A 184 35.09 50.91 -63.42
CA LYS A 184 34.41 52.16 -63.02
C LYS A 184 35.29 53.01 -62.11
N ALA A 185 35.91 52.41 -61.09
CA ALA A 185 36.82 53.12 -60.18
C ALA A 185 38.03 53.71 -60.93
N ALA A 186 38.61 52.99 -61.88
CA ALA A 186 39.71 53.49 -62.71
C ALA A 186 39.30 54.72 -63.55
N LYS A 187 38.09 54.72 -64.12
CA LYS A 187 37.58 55.89 -64.87
C LYS A 187 37.42 57.11 -63.97
N VAL A 188 36.86 56.93 -62.78
CA VAL A 188 36.69 58.02 -61.80
C VAL A 188 38.04 58.57 -61.39
N LEU A 189 38.98 57.72 -60.99
CA LEU A 189 40.34 58.13 -60.62
C LEU A 189 41.05 58.88 -61.75
N ASN A 190 40.92 58.42 -63.00
CA ASN A 190 41.49 59.14 -64.13
C ASN A 190 40.87 60.53 -64.30
N SER A 191 39.54 60.67 -64.18
CA SER A 191 38.87 61.96 -64.28
C SER A 191 39.23 62.93 -63.14
N GLU A 192 39.40 62.40 -61.92
CA GLU A 192 39.83 63.17 -60.75
C GLU A 192 41.29 63.63 -60.91
N ASN A 193 42.17 62.75 -61.38
CA ASN A 193 43.57 63.07 -61.65
C ASN A 193 43.72 64.13 -62.75
N THR A 194 42.93 64.05 -63.83
CA THR A 194 42.93 65.09 -64.87
C THR A 194 42.44 66.42 -64.33
N ALA A 195 41.35 66.44 -63.57
CA ALA A 195 40.82 67.65 -62.96
C ALA A 195 41.80 68.26 -61.94
N MET A 196 42.51 67.42 -61.18
CA MET A 196 43.55 67.87 -60.26
C MET A 196 44.73 68.49 -61.01
N GLY A 197 45.16 67.86 -62.11
CA GLY A 197 46.19 68.41 -63.01
C GLY A 197 45.81 69.78 -63.57
N GLU A 198 44.58 69.95 -64.05
CA GLU A 198 44.07 71.24 -64.53
C GLU A 198 44.03 72.30 -63.41
N ARG A 199 43.60 71.92 -62.20
CA ARG A 199 43.62 72.83 -61.04
C ARG A 199 45.04 73.27 -60.70
N ILE A 200 46.01 72.35 -60.69
CA ILE A 200 47.41 72.66 -60.42
C ILE A 200 47.97 73.60 -61.49
N ALA A 201 47.68 73.34 -62.77
CA ALA A 201 48.12 74.19 -63.88
C ALA A 201 47.53 75.62 -63.80
N ASN A 202 46.30 75.75 -63.32
CA ASN A 202 45.64 77.05 -63.16
C ASN A 202 46.03 77.78 -61.86
N THR A 203 46.61 77.09 -60.87
CA THR A 203 47.11 77.72 -59.66
C THR A 203 48.53 78.25 -59.86
N HIS A 204 48.65 79.58 -59.83
CA HIS A 204 49.94 80.27 -59.80
C HIS A 204 50.16 80.84 -58.39
N SER A 205 51.40 80.77 -57.90
CA SER A 205 51.73 81.40 -56.61
C SER A 205 51.65 82.92 -56.76
N LYS A 206 51.12 83.63 -55.76
CA LYS A 206 50.95 85.10 -55.82
C LYS A 206 52.28 85.88 -55.82
N THR A 207 53.39 85.17 -55.72
CA THR A 207 54.77 85.67 -55.61
C THR A 207 55.68 85.13 -56.72
N ASP A 208 55.13 84.47 -57.74
CA ASP A 208 55.91 83.92 -58.87
C ASP A 208 55.26 84.33 -60.19
N ASP A 209 55.88 85.31 -60.83
CA ASP A 209 55.56 85.90 -62.12
C ASP A 209 56.11 85.08 -63.31
N GLY A 210 56.50 83.82 -63.07
CA GLY A 210 56.74 82.82 -64.12
C GLY A 210 58.12 82.90 -64.76
N ASN A 211 59.02 83.70 -64.19
CA ASN A 211 60.35 83.97 -64.75
C ASN A 211 61.46 83.14 -64.09
N GLY A 212 61.15 82.43 -63.00
CA GLY A 212 62.13 81.63 -62.25
C GLY A 212 63.31 82.44 -61.68
N ILE A 213 63.17 83.77 -61.59
CA ILE A 213 64.17 84.67 -61.02
C ILE A 213 63.48 85.44 -59.91
N GLN A 214 63.92 85.24 -58.67
CA GLN A 214 63.55 86.14 -57.58
C GLN A 214 64.30 87.46 -57.75
N PHE A 215 63.60 88.45 -58.31
CA PHE A 215 63.75 89.88 -58.10
C PHE A 215 62.36 90.53 -58.19
#